data_AF-A0A9W4MEH3-F1
#
_entry.id   AF-A0A9W4MEH3-F1
#
_cell.length_a   1.000
_cell.length_b   1.000
_cell.length_c   1.000
_cell.angle_alpha   90.00
_cell.angle_beta   90.00
_cell.angle_gamma   90.00
#
_symmetry.space_group_name_H-M   'P 1'
#
loop_
_entity.id
_entity.type
_entity.pdbx_description
1 polymer ?
#
loop_
_entity_poly.entity_id
_entity_poly.type
_entity_poly.pdbx_seq_one_letter_code
_entity_poly.pdbx_strand_id
1 'polypeptide(L)'
;MHFRMICLLAATALVGAVPAAAADAAFSYKTSYRNVTQDPDKVWTGDALAAGSSGTVTIHEYELRTPRGDFLISQIWNDDCTSGTCPTRLVRVAPHQQPTVLVDDMMHQIVPPDDPRFAAMAADKAQAAFAQRPFALTDDGKTLVNGDFTFAIPEGKP
;
A
#
# COMPACT_ATOMS: atom_id res chain seq x y z
N MET A 1 -32.42 43.79 47.53
CA MET A 1 -31.83 44.17 46.22
C MET A 1 -30.47 43.52 46.10
N HIS A 2 -30.33 42.51 45.24
CA HIS A 2 -29.25 42.37 44.25
C HIS A 2 -29.58 41.16 43.38
N PHE A 3 -29.90 41.49 42.14
CA PHE A 3 -30.16 40.61 41.00
C PHE A 3 -28.82 40.17 40.42
N ARG A 4 -28.72 38.91 39.96
CA ARG A 4 -27.83 38.36 38.89
C ARG A 4 -27.68 36.86 39.14
N MET A 5 -27.54 35.96 38.18
CA MET A 5 -27.73 35.92 36.73
C MET A 5 -27.40 34.46 36.37
N ILE A 6 -28.20 33.90 35.46
CA ILE A 6 -28.12 32.55 34.91
C ILE A 6 -26.74 32.28 34.29
N CYS A 7 -26.24 31.03 34.38
CA CYS A 7 -25.57 30.39 33.23
C CYS A 7 -25.60 28.86 33.35
N LEU A 8 -26.35 28.24 32.44
CA LEU A 8 -26.31 26.82 32.10
C LEU A 8 -24.89 26.41 31.65
N LEU A 9 -24.50 25.17 31.94
CA LEU A 9 -23.57 24.41 31.10
C LEU A 9 -23.99 22.94 31.14
N ALA A 10 -24.88 22.57 30.21
CA ALA A 10 -25.12 21.19 29.84
C ALA A 10 -23.92 20.73 28.99
N ALA A 11 -23.10 19.83 29.54
CA ALA A 11 -22.01 19.21 28.82
C ALA A 11 -22.57 18.12 27.88
N THR A 12 -22.87 18.47 26.63
CA THR A 12 -23.04 17.51 25.55
C THR A 12 -21.68 16.94 25.18
N ALA A 13 -21.36 15.76 25.71
CA ALA A 13 -20.26 14.95 25.20
C ALA A 13 -20.63 14.43 23.80
N LEU A 14 -20.22 15.15 22.78
CA LEU A 14 -20.15 14.63 21.41
C LEU A 14 -19.04 13.58 21.39
N VAL A 15 -19.40 12.32 21.59
CA VAL A 15 -18.54 11.19 21.24
C VAL A 15 -18.44 11.17 19.73
N GLY A 16 -17.41 11.81 19.19
CA GLY A 16 -17.07 11.69 17.78
C GLY A 16 -16.78 10.23 17.48
N ALA A 17 -17.63 9.61 16.67
CA ALA A 17 -17.35 8.31 16.09
C ALA A 17 -16.15 8.48 15.16
N VAL A 18 -14.98 8.05 15.62
CA VAL A 18 -13.79 7.95 14.79
C VAL A 18 -14.08 6.87 13.73
N PRO A 19 -13.88 7.10 12.43
CA PRO A 19 -14.03 6.06 11.43
C PRO A 19 -13.00 4.96 11.74
N ALA A 20 -13.48 3.79 12.17
CA ALA A 20 -12.62 2.67 12.60
C ALA A 20 -11.83 2.03 11.44
N ALA A 21 -12.18 2.32 10.18
CA ALA A 21 -11.68 1.55 9.04
C ALA A 21 -10.20 1.78 8.70
N ALA A 22 -9.61 2.94 9.03
CA ALA A 22 -8.16 3.14 8.90
C ALA A 22 -7.35 2.50 10.04
N ALA A 23 -7.96 2.28 11.22
CA ALA A 23 -7.25 1.74 12.39
C ALA A 23 -6.96 0.23 12.29
N ASP A 24 -7.67 -0.50 11.41
CA ASP A 24 -7.53 -1.95 11.22
C ASP A 24 -6.72 -2.34 9.96
N ALA A 25 -6.20 -1.38 9.19
CA ALA A 25 -5.40 -1.66 8.01
C ALA A 25 -3.95 -1.95 8.38
N ALA A 26 -3.56 -3.22 8.34
CA ALA A 26 -2.20 -3.65 8.61
C ALA A 26 -1.45 -3.90 7.30
N PHE A 27 -0.58 -2.94 6.92
CA PHE A 27 0.41 -3.14 5.87
C PHE A 27 1.65 -3.82 6.47
N SER A 28 2.10 -4.91 5.85
CA SER A 28 3.34 -5.58 6.24
C SER A 28 4.14 -5.98 5.02
N TYR A 29 5.44 -5.71 5.04
CA TYR A 29 6.34 -6.22 4.03
C TYR A 29 6.33 -7.75 4.06
N LYS A 30 6.04 -8.38 2.93
CA LYS A 30 5.98 -9.84 2.80
C LYS A 30 7.33 -10.40 2.41
N THR A 31 7.84 -10.02 1.24
CA THR A 31 9.05 -10.64 0.68
C THR A 31 9.61 -9.90 -0.55
N SER A 32 10.82 -10.29 -0.94
CA SER A 32 11.44 -10.04 -2.25
C SER A 32 11.67 -11.35 -2.99
N TYR A 33 11.27 -11.43 -4.25
CA TYR A 33 11.72 -12.47 -5.18
C TYR A 33 12.73 -11.85 -6.15
N ARG A 34 13.94 -12.40 -6.25
CA ARG A 34 15.03 -11.88 -7.11
C ARG A 34 15.30 -12.83 -8.26
N ASN A 35 15.77 -12.29 -9.39
CA ASN A 35 16.05 -13.05 -10.61
C ASN A 35 14.85 -13.90 -11.06
N VAL A 36 13.66 -13.29 -11.00
CA VAL A 36 12.39 -13.97 -11.21
C VAL A 36 12.25 -14.34 -12.68
N THR A 37 12.03 -15.62 -12.96
CA THR A 37 11.62 -16.13 -14.28
C THR A 37 10.21 -16.71 -14.25
N GLN A 38 9.68 -16.97 -13.05
CA GLN A 38 8.31 -17.39 -12.78
C GLN A 38 7.87 -16.73 -11.48
N ASP A 39 6.72 -16.05 -11.50
CA ASP A 39 6.15 -15.42 -10.31
C ASP A 39 5.52 -16.48 -9.38
N PRO A 40 6.03 -16.65 -8.14
CA PRO A 40 5.50 -17.61 -7.18
C PRO A 40 4.03 -17.35 -6.81
N ASP A 41 3.62 -16.09 -6.75
CA ASP A 41 2.27 -15.68 -6.37
C ASP A 41 1.33 -15.52 -7.56
N LYS A 42 1.84 -15.72 -8.79
CA LYS A 42 1.06 -15.71 -10.04
C LYS A 42 0.34 -14.38 -10.30
N VAL A 43 0.90 -13.28 -9.82
CA VAL A 43 0.40 -11.92 -10.08
C VAL A 43 0.89 -11.43 -11.44
N TRP A 44 2.13 -11.75 -11.80
CA TRP A 44 2.82 -11.35 -13.00
C TRP A 44 3.03 -12.55 -13.93
N THR A 45 2.84 -12.33 -15.24
CA THR A 45 3.06 -13.35 -16.27
C THR A 45 3.57 -12.70 -17.56
N GLY A 46 4.03 -13.51 -18.51
CA GLY A 46 4.41 -13.06 -19.85
C GLY A 46 5.57 -12.07 -19.83
N ASP A 47 5.45 -11.03 -20.66
CA ASP A 47 6.52 -10.07 -20.94
C ASP A 47 6.97 -9.28 -19.70
N ALA A 48 6.12 -9.16 -18.67
CA ALA A 48 6.50 -8.54 -17.40
C ALA A 48 7.68 -9.26 -16.72
N LEU A 49 7.79 -10.58 -16.92
CA LEU A 49 8.87 -11.43 -16.38
C LEU A 49 10.02 -11.63 -17.38
N ALA A 50 9.94 -11.04 -18.58
CA ALA A 50 11.02 -11.16 -19.55
C ALA A 50 12.25 -10.39 -19.05
N ALA A 51 13.43 -10.99 -19.22
CA ALA A 51 14.68 -10.31 -18.90
C ALA A 51 14.90 -9.15 -19.87
N GLY A 52 14.77 -7.93 -19.36
CA GLY A 52 15.08 -6.70 -20.09
C GLY A 52 16.58 -6.38 -20.10
N SER A 53 16.90 -5.15 -20.45
CA SER A 53 18.22 -4.52 -20.45
C SER A 53 18.92 -4.61 -19.09
N SER A 54 18.16 -4.58 -18.00
CA SER A 54 18.65 -4.79 -16.63
C SER A 54 19.09 -6.23 -16.34
N GLY A 55 18.75 -7.18 -17.21
CA GLY A 55 19.11 -8.60 -17.15
C GLY A 55 18.46 -9.38 -16.01
N THR A 56 17.72 -8.74 -15.12
CA THR A 56 17.09 -9.35 -13.95
C THR A 56 15.75 -8.70 -13.64
N VAL A 57 14.77 -9.52 -13.25
CA VAL A 57 13.47 -9.06 -12.74
C VAL A 57 13.43 -9.34 -11.24
N THR A 58 12.97 -8.36 -10.46
CA THR A 58 12.73 -8.51 -9.03
C THR A 58 11.28 -8.18 -8.71
N ILE A 59 10.64 -8.92 -7.80
CA ILE A 59 9.29 -8.62 -7.31
C ILE A 59 9.38 -8.30 -5.82
N HIS A 60 8.71 -7.24 -5.39
CA HIS A 60 8.58 -6.84 -3.98
C HIS A 60 7.13 -6.81 -3.57
N GLU A 61 6.84 -7.34 -2.40
CA GLU A 61 5.46 -7.55 -1.99
C GLU A 61 5.15 -7.03 -0.59
N TYR A 62 3.96 -6.43 -0.46
CA TYR A 62 3.32 -6.11 0.82
C TYR A 62 2.00 -6.85 0.93
N GLU A 63 1.73 -7.38 2.12
CA GLU A 63 0.39 -7.79 2.50
C GLU A 63 -0.37 -6.60 3.09
N LEU A 64 -1.66 -6.54 2.79
CA LEU A 64 -2.62 -5.62 3.38
C LEU A 64 -3.82 -6.42 3.88
N ARG A 65 -4.01 -6.45 5.19
CA ARG A 65 -5.19 -7.08 5.82
C ARG A 65 -6.19 -6.00 6.21
N THR A 66 -7.45 -6.22 5.84
CA THR A 66 -8.54 -5.29 6.15
C THR A 66 -9.81 -6.06 6.52
N PRO A 67 -10.79 -5.42 7.17
CA PRO A 67 -12.12 -6.01 7.34
C PRO A 67 -12.83 -6.37 6.02
N ARG A 68 -12.37 -5.85 4.88
CA ARG A 68 -12.94 -6.08 3.54
C ARG A 68 -12.25 -7.23 2.78
N GLY A 69 -11.29 -7.88 3.42
CA GLY A 69 -10.50 -8.98 2.87
C GLY A 69 -9.01 -8.69 2.88
N ASP A 70 -8.27 -9.71 2.44
CA ASP A 70 -6.82 -9.70 2.32
C ASP A 70 -6.41 -9.31 0.90
N PHE A 71 -5.38 -8.49 0.83
CA PHE A 71 -4.81 -7.99 -0.40
C PHE A 71 -3.30 -8.19 -0.41
N LEU A 72 -2.75 -8.29 -1.60
CA LEU A 72 -1.32 -8.30 -1.86
C LEU A 72 -1.03 -7.14 -2.81
N ILE A 73 -0.05 -6.33 -2.45
CA ILE A 73 0.53 -5.32 -3.33
C ILE A 73 1.83 -5.91 -3.85
N SER A 74 1.88 -6.21 -5.14
CA SER A 74 3.05 -6.80 -5.79
C SER A 74 3.60 -5.78 -6.78
N GLN A 75 4.85 -5.36 -6.58
CA GLN A 75 5.55 -4.43 -7.45
C GLN A 75 6.68 -5.14 -8.17
N ILE A 76 6.75 -4.98 -9.48
CA ILE A 76 7.79 -5.57 -10.31
C ILE A 76 8.83 -4.53 -10.70
N TRP A 77 10.10 -4.89 -10.50
CA TRP A 77 11.25 -4.12 -10.93
C TRP A 77 11.83 -4.80 -12.14
N ASN A 78 11.40 -4.34 -13.30
CA ASN A 78 11.90 -4.66 -14.61
C ASN A 78 12.32 -3.34 -15.30
N ASP A 79 12.53 -3.38 -16.62
CA ASP A 79 12.89 -2.21 -17.40
C ASP A 79 11.81 -1.10 -17.42
N ASP A 80 10.55 -1.44 -17.13
CA ASP A 80 9.46 -0.47 -17.05
C ASP A 80 9.49 0.32 -15.74
N CYS A 81 10.24 -0.14 -14.73
CA CYS A 81 10.47 0.68 -13.55
C CYS A 81 11.46 1.80 -13.85
N THR A 82 10.94 3.03 -13.94
CA THR A 82 11.68 4.21 -14.37
C THR A 82 11.57 5.32 -13.34
N SER A 83 12.69 6.01 -13.09
CA SER A 83 12.74 7.21 -12.23
C SER A 83 12.13 7.05 -10.83
N GLY A 84 12.17 5.84 -10.26
CA GLY A 84 11.59 5.57 -8.94
C GLY A 84 10.09 5.29 -8.95
N THR A 85 9.49 5.02 -10.10
CA THR A 85 8.11 4.55 -10.23
C THR A 85 8.09 3.22 -10.98
N CYS A 86 7.47 2.20 -10.40
CA CYS A 86 7.46 0.84 -10.93
C CYS A 86 6.03 0.32 -11.18
N PRO A 87 5.84 -0.61 -12.13
CA PRO A 87 4.57 -1.28 -12.30
C PRO A 87 4.18 -2.04 -11.04
N THR A 88 2.95 -1.84 -10.60
CA THR A 88 2.43 -2.34 -9.33
C THR A 88 1.00 -2.82 -9.49
N ARG A 89 0.73 -3.99 -8.92
CA ARG A 89 -0.60 -4.59 -8.87
C ARG A 89 -1.10 -4.67 -7.45
N LEU A 90 -2.30 -4.15 -7.22
CA LEU A 90 -3.09 -4.51 -6.05
C LEU A 90 -3.96 -5.70 -6.43
N VAL A 91 -3.79 -6.81 -5.73
CA VAL A 91 -4.58 -8.02 -5.97
C VAL A 91 -5.36 -8.41 -4.72
N ARG A 92 -6.58 -8.90 -4.92
CA ARG A 92 -7.31 -9.61 -3.87
C ARG A 92 -6.78 -11.03 -3.80
N VAL A 93 -6.44 -11.48 -2.60
CA VAL A 93 -6.00 -12.86 -2.34
C VAL A 93 -7.05 -13.60 -1.52
N ALA A 94 -7.24 -14.87 -1.85
CA ALA A 94 -8.11 -15.76 -1.10
C ALA A 94 -7.54 -17.18 -1.17
N PRO A 95 -7.71 -18.00 -0.10
CA PRO A 95 -7.21 -19.36 -0.09
C PRO A 95 -7.72 -20.16 -1.29
N HIS A 96 -6.79 -20.82 -1.99
CA HIS A 96 -7.06 -21.69 -3.15
C HIS A 96 -7.69 -21.02 -4.37
N GLN A 97 -7.76 -19.68 -4.41
CA GLN A 97 -8.23 -18.94 -5.58
C GLN A 97 -7.06 -18.30 -6.32
N GLN A 98 -7.23 -18.06 -7.62
CA GLN A 98 -6.27 -17.24 -8.37
C GLN A 98 -6.36 -15.78 -7.88
N PRO A 99 -5.23 -15.06 -7.76
CA PRO A 99 -5.26 -13.65 -7.42
C PRO A 99 -6.12 -12.87 -8.43
N THR A 100 -6.97 -11.99 -7.93
CA THR A 100 -7.76 -11.11 -8.79
C THR A 100 -7.15 -9.72 -8.77
N VAL A 101 -6.67 -9.25 -9.92
CA VAL A 101 -6.08 -7.92 -10.06
C VAL A 101 -7.18 -6.85 -9.97
N LEU A 102 -7.02 -5.92 -9.03
CA LEU A 102 -7.93 -4.82 -8.77
C LEU A 102 -7.40 -3.48 -9.26
N VAL A 103 -6.08 -3.30 -9.20
CA VAL A 103 -5.34 -2.16 -9.73
C VAL A 103 -4.13 -2.71 -10.47
N ASP A 104 -3.84 -2.18 -11.65
CA ASP A 104 -2.65 -2.45 -12.47
C ASP A 104 -2.14 -1.11 -12.99
N ASP A 105 -1.19 -0.50 -12.29
CA ASP A 105 -0.75 0.88 -12.56
C ASP A 105 0.69 1.10 -12.06
N MET A 106 1.21 2.31 -12.22
CA MET A 106 2.54 2.72 -11.79
C MET A 106 2.48 3.35 -10.38
N MET A 107 3.37 2.92 -9.48
CA MET A 107 3.46 3.43 -8.11
C MET A 107 4.91 3.75 -7.76
N HIS A 108 5.15 4.63 -6.78
CA HIS A 108 6.48 4.86 -6.24
C HIS A 108 7.13 3.55 -5.82
N GLN A 109 8.42 3.47 -6.10
CA GLN A 109 9.26 2.34 -5.83
C GLN A 109 9.22 2.00 -4.34
N ILE A 110 8.84 0.77 -4.04
CA ILE A 110 8.97 0.18 -2.71
C ILE A 110 10.44 0.23 -2.31
N VAL A 111 10.77 0.53 -1.07
CA VAL A 111 12.13 0.31 -0.56
C VAL A 111 12.08 -0.93 0.32
N PRO A 112 12.75 -2.05 -0.06
CA PRO A 112 12.80 -3.22 0.81
C PRO A 112 13.49 -2.86 2.13
N PRO A 113 12.97 -3.30 3.29
CA PRO A 113 13.51 -2.91 4.59
C PRO A 113 15.01 -3.22 4.79
N ASP A 114 15.49 -4.32 4.19
CA ASP A 114 16.86 -4.80 4.32
C ASP A 114 17.77 -4.40 3.14
N ASP A 115 17.37 -3.45 2.29
CA ASP A 115 18.18 -3.08 1.13
C ASP A 115 19.33 -2.10 1.50
N PRO A 116 20.60 -2.54 1.47
CA PRO A 116 21.73 -1.72 1.92
C PRO A 116 21.96 -0.49 1.03
N ARG A 117 21.43 -0.47 -0.19
CA ARG A 117 21.53 0.69 -1.09
C ARG A 117 20.78 1.90 -0.52
N PHE A 118 19.79 1.65 0.32
CA PHE A 118 18.91 2.66 0.89
C PHE A 118 19.30 3.04 2.33
N ALA A 119 20.30 2.37 2.92
CA ALA A 119 20.82 2.69 4.25
C ALA A 119 21.36 4.13 4.35
N ALA A 120 21.83 4.71 3.23
CA ALA A 120 22.34 6.08 3.15
C ALA A 120 21.27 7.14 2.80
N MET A 121 20.03 6.75 2.48
CA MET A 121 18.94 7.68 2.13
C MET A 121 18.41 8.50 3.33
N ALA A 122 18.96 8.29 4.53
CA ALA A 122 18.61 9.02 5.75
C ALA A 122 18.81 10.55 5.69
N ALA A 123 19.39 11.09 4.61
CA ALA A 123 19.55 12.53 4.40
C ALA A 123 18.24 13.25 4.03
N ASP A 124 17.27 12.57 3.41
CA ASP A 124 15.94 13.13 3.12
C ASP A 124 14.88 12.48 4.02
N LYS A 125 14.32 13.28 4.93
CA LYS A 125 13.31 12.82 5.90
C LYS A 125 12.01 12.38 5.23
N ALA A 126 11.60 12.99 4.12
CA ALA A 126 10.37 12.63 3.44
C ALA A 126 10.52 11.28 2.74
N GLN A 127 11.65 11.07 2.06
CA GLN A 127 11.97 9.81 1.40
C GLN A 127 12.14 8.67 2.42
N ALA A 128 12.81 8.94 3.55
CA ALA A 128 12.93 7.96 4.64
C ALA A 128 11.57 7.61 5.27
N ALA A 129 10.70 8.59 5.47
CA ALA A 129 9.35 8.35 5.99
C ALA A 129 8.50 7.53 5.00
N PHE A 130 8.58 7.84 3.71
CA PHE A 130 7.92 7.06 2.67
C PHE A 130 8.45 5.61 2.63
N ALA A 131 9.77 5.42 2.66
CA ALA A 131 10.37 4.08 2.68
C ALA A 131 9.90 3.22 3.87
N GLN A 132 9.67 3.84 5.03
CA GLN A 132 9.14 3.16 6.21
C GLN A 132 7.66 2.80 6.08
N ARG A 133 6.88 3.61 5.37
CA ARG A 133 5.42 3.47 5.24
C ARG A 133 4.98 3.86 3.82
N PRO A 134 5.27 3.02 2.80
CA PRO A 134 5.04 3.39 1.41
C PRO A 134 3.56 3.36 1.02
N PHE A 135 2.71 2.74 1.84
CA PHE A 135 1.29 2.59 1.57
C PHE A 135 0.43 3.03 2.76
N ALA A 136 -0.74 3.56 2.43
CA ALA A 136 -1.82 3.84 3.36
C ALA A 136 -3.18 3.56 2.70
N LEU A 137 -4.22 3.46 3.51
CA LEU A 137 -5.60 3.54 3.04
C LEU A 137 -6.20 4.87 3.48
N THR A 138 -7.13 5.40 2.68
CA THR A 138 -8.03 6.46 3.14
C THR A 138 -8.92 5.97 4.30
N ASP A 139 -9.50 6.91 5.04
CA ASP A 139 -10.34 6.61 6.22
C ASP A 139 -11.53 5.70 5.92
N ASP A 140 -12.03 5.70 4.69
CA ASP A 140 -13.13 4.83 4.25
C ASP A 140 -12.65 3.44 3.75
N GLY A 141 -11.33 3.22 3.70
CA GLY A 141 -10.72 1.98 3.20
C GLY A 141 -11.01 1.71 1.72
N LYS A 142 -11.34 2.74 0.94
CA LYS A 142 -11.69 2.62 -0.49
C LYS A 142 -10.58 3.05 -1.44
N THR A 143 -9.57 3.73 -0.94
CA THR A 143 -8.46 4.23 -1.76
C THR A 143 -7.14 3.78 -1.18
N LEU A 144 -6.33 3.12 -2.01
CA LEU A 144 -4.92 2.88 -1.75
C LEU A 144 -4.15 4.16 -2.06
N VAL A 145 -3.31 4.58 -1.12
CA VAL A 145 -2.41 5.73 -1.26
C VAL A 145 -0.98 5.24 -1.29
N ASN A 146 -0.19 5.75 -2.23
CA ASN A 146 1.23 5.51 -2.35
C ASN A 146 1.93 6.86 -2.63
N GLY A 147 2.35 7.54 -1.57
CA GLY A 147 2.87 8.91 -1.69
C GLY A 147 1.78 9.87 -2.18
N ASP A 148 2.00 10.50 -3.34
CA ASP A 148 1.05 11.36 -4.04
C ASP A 148 0.15 10.61 -5.03
N PHE A 149 0.37 9.31 -5.25
CA PHE A 149 -0.52 8.47 -6.05
C PHE A 149 -1.70 7.94 -5.24
N THR A 150 -2.88 7.90 -5.87
CA THR A 150 -4.12 7.40 -5.25
C THR A 150 -4.87 6.48 -6.21
N PHE A 151 -5.33 5.34 -5.71
CA PHE A 151 -6.00 4.32 -6.52
C PHE A 151 -7.29 3.87 -5.84
N ALA A 152 -8.42 4.02 -6.53
CA ALA A 152 -9.68 3.48 -6.04
C ALA A 152 -9.64 1.94 -6.05
N ILE A 153 -10.02 1.32 -4.94
CA ILE A 153 -10.14 -0.13 -4.80
C ILE A 153 -11.57 -0.50 -5.20
N PRO A 154 -11.78 -1.17 -6.35
CA PRO A 154 -13.12 -1.52 -6.80
C PRO A 154 -13.82 -2.43 -5.79
N GLU A 155 -15.10 -2.16 -5.54
CA GLU A 155 -15.97 -3.06 -4.79
C GLU A 155 -16.42 -4.20 -5.72
N GLY A 156 -15.53 -5.16 -5.97
CA GLY A 156 -15.87 -6.38 -6.68
C GLY A 156 -16.61 -7.38 -5.79
N LYS A 157 -17.64 -8.04 -6.32
CA LYS A 157 -18.21 -9.24 -5.70
C LYS A 157 -17.20 -10.39 -5.86
N PRO A 158 -16.99 -11.25 -4.85
CA PRO A 158 -16.17 -12.46 -4.99
C PRO A 158 -16.68 -13.39 -6.09
#